data_AF-A0A1B6KP93-F1
#
_entry.id   AF-A0A1B6KP93-F1
#
_cell.length_a   1.000
_cell.length_b   1.000
_cell.length_c   1.000
_cell.angle_alpha   90.00
_cell.angle_beta   90.00
_cell.angle_gamma   90.00
#
_symmetry.space_group_name_H-M   'P 1'
#
loop_
_entity.id
_entity.type
_entity.pdbx_description
1 polymer ?
#
loop_
_entity_poly.entity_id
_entity_poly.type
_entity_poly.pdbx_seq_one_letter_code
_entity_poly.pdbx_strand_id
1 'polypeptide(L)'
;FSLCKVVRQFSYQVPIGSHKKELLEHLDHVPTYVQQLQFSVKNPTVGKAATFTKVDSVIHETKNLMSVISKVVTTCFVCATKFDLLMPARVTWRAQQTPVTSLASRCRTLPR
;
A
#
# COMPACT_ATOMS: atom_id res chain seq x y z
N PHE A 1 -4.33 -3.48 -7.73
CA PHE A 1 -4.37 -4.87 -8.26
C PHE A 1 -3.02 -5.37 -8.80
N SER A 2 -2.19 -4.55 -9.45
CA SER A 2 -0.87 -5.00 -9.92
C SER A 2 0.03 -5.52 -8.79
N LEU A 3 0.01 -4.89 -7.61
CA LEU A 3 0.76 -5.34 -6.43
C LEU A 3 0.44 -6.80 -6.05
N CYS A 4 -0.85 -7.15 -5.96
CA CYS A 4 -1.29 -8.51 -5.61
C CYS A 4 -0.71 -9.57 -6.56
N LYS A 5 -0.59 -9.25 -7.85
CA LYS A 5 0.03 -10.15 -8.84
C LYS A 5 1.53 -10.28 -8.65
N VAL A 6 2.24 -9.17 -8.49
CA VAL A 6 3.70 -9.20 -8.33
C VAL A 6 4.08 -9.90 -7.02
N VAL A 7 3.38 -9.64 -5.92
CA VAL A 7 3.66 -10.26 -4.62
C VAL A 7 3.30 -11.75 -4.62
N ARG A 8 2.25 -12.18 -5.33
CA ARG A 8 2.01 -13.62 -5.56
C ARG A 8 3.17 -14.27 -6.31
N GLN A 9 3.69 -13.64 -7.36
CA GLN A 9 4.85 -14.14 -8.09
C GLN A 9 6.10 -14.22 -7.19
N PHE A 10 6.31 -13.22 -6.34
CA PHE A 10 7.38 -13.22 -5.35
C PHE A 10 7.23 -14.34 -4.32
N SER A 11 6.02 -14.58 -3.82
CA SER A 11 5.71 -15.64 -2.85
C SER A 11 6.10 -17.05 -3.33
N TYR A 12 6.08 -17.32 -4.64
CA TYR A 12 6.56 -18.59 -5.19
C TYR A 12 8.07 -18.79 -5.02
N GLN A 13 8.85 -17.71 -4.99
CA GLN A 13 10.30 -17.76 -4.79
C GLN A 13 10.67 -17.78 -3.29
N VAL A 14 9.79 -17.31 -2.41
CA VAL A 14 10.01 -17.32 -0.95
C VAL A 14 9.89 -18.76 -0.43
N PRO A 15 10.87 -19.26 0.35
CA PRO A 15 10.79 -20.58 0.95
C PRO A 15 9.57 -20.71 1.87
N ILE A 16 9.03 -21.93 1.96
CA ILE A 16 7.81 -22.21 2.74
C ILE A 16 8.12 -21.96 4.23
N GLY A 17 7.45 -20.97 4.81
CA GLY A 17 7.65 -20.56 6.20
C GLY A 17 6.58 -19.55 6.65
N SER A 18 6.66 -19.16 7.91
CA SER A 18 5.71 -18.23 8.56
C SER A 18 5.61 -16.89 7.83
N HIS A 19 6.72 -16.34 7.33
CA HIS A 19 6.73 -15.08 6.58
C HIS A 19 5.94 -15.14 5.27
N LYS A 20 5.98 -16.27 4.56
CA LYS A 20 5.21 -16.48 3.33
C LYS A 20 3.71 -16.50 3.61
N LYS A 21 3.31 -17.19 4.69
CA LYS A 21 1.91 -17.30 5.11
C LYS A 21 1.35 -15.93 5.49
N GLU A 22 2.07 -15.19 6.33
CA GLU A 22 1.68 -13.84 6.77
C GLU A 22 1.58 -12.85 5.60
N LEU A 23 2.52 -12.91 4.65
CA LEU A 23 2.48 -12.10 3.44
C LEU A 23 1.24 -12.36 2.60
N LEU A 24 0.87 -13.63 2.42
CA LEU A 24 -0.31 -14.03 1.65
C LEU A 24 -1.61 -13.65 2.36
N GLU A 25 -1.69 -13.79 3.68
CA GLU A 25 -2.84 -13.33 4.48
C GLU A 25 -3.05 -11.82 4.31
N HIS A 26 -2.02 -11.01 4.49
CA HIS A 26 -2.15 -9.56 4.31
C HIS A 26 -2.56 -9.18 2.88
N LEU A 27 -2.09 -9.92 1.89
CA LEU A 27 -2.41 -9.69 0.48
C LEU A 27 -3.87 -10.04 0.16
N ASP A 28 -4.44 -11.05 0.80
CA ASP A 28 -5.84 -11.47 0.60
C ASP A 28 -6.84 -10.41 1.09
N HIS A 29 -6.44 -9.60 2.07
CA HIS A 29 -7.25 -8.50 2.59
C HIS A 29 -7.25 -7.27 1.67
N VAL A 30 -6.20 -7.07 0.85
CA VAL A 30 -6.08 -5.88 -0.02
C VAL A 30 -7.25 -5.76 -1.01
N PRO A 31 -7.64 -6.81 -1.77
CA PRO A 31 -8.82 -6.78 -2.62
C PRO A 31 -10.09 -6.32 -1.90
N THR A 32 -10.34 -6.84 -0.69
CA THR A 32 -11.50 -6.50 0.12
C THR A 32 -11.53 -5.02 0.47
N TYR A 33 -10.42 -4.45 0.93
CA TYR A 33 -10.33 -3.01 1.23
C TYR A 33 -10.46 -2.14 -0.03
N VAL A 34 -9.85 -2.54 -1.15
CA VAL A 34 -10.01 -1.83 -2.43
C VAL A 34 -11.46 -1.86 -2.88
N GLN A 35 -12.14 -3.00 -2.71
CA GLN A 35 -13.52 -3.18 -3.13
C GLN A 35 -14.47 -2.36 -2.25
N GLN A 36 -14.27 -2.36 -0.93
CA GLN A 36 -15.03 -1.50 -0.01
C GLN A 36 -14.86 -0.03 -0.35
N LEU A 37 -13.61 0.42 -0.53
CA LEU A 37 -13.31 1.79 -0.96
C LEU A 37 -14.00 2.11 -2.28
N GLN A 38 -13.84 1.27 -3.31
CA GLN A 38 -14.46 1.47 -4.63
C GLN A 38 -15.99 1.53 -4.57
N PHE A 39 -16.62 0.67 -3.77
CA PHE A 39 -18.06 0.70 -3.55
C PHE A 39 -18.46 2.00 -2.85
N SER A 40 -17.73 2.38 -1.81
CA SER A 40 -17.94 3.63 -1.08
C SER A 40 -17.86 4.82 -2.03
N VAL A 41 -16.82 4.97 -2.85
CA VAL A 41 -16.72 6.11 -3.79
C VAL A 41 -17.84 6.12 -4.85
N LYS A 42 -18.30 4.94 -5.29
CA LYS A 42 -19.32 4.81 -6.35
C LYS A 42 -20.75 5.08 -5.91
N ASN A 43 -21.12 4.86 -4.65
CA ASN A 43 -22.51 5.02 -4.20
C ASN A 43 -22.84 6.48 -3.89
N PRO A 44 -23.55 7.24 -4.76
CA PRO A 44 -23.89 8.63 -4.46
C PRO A 44 -24.69 8.71 -3.17
N THR A 45 -24.39 9.72 -2.35
CA THR A 45 -25.02 9.89 -1.03
C THR A 45 -25.64 11.28 -0.96
N VAL A 46 -26.89 11.36 -0.52
CA VAL A 46 -27.68 12.58 -0.46
C VAL A 46 -27.80 13.09 0.99
N GLY A 47 -27.59 14.39 1.19
CA GLY A 47 -27.67 15.07 2.49
C GLY A 47 -26.32 15.37 3.14
N LYS A 48 -26.17 16.60 3.70
CA LYS A 48 -24.90 17.13 4.25
C LYS A 48 -24.22 16.19 5.25
N ALA A 49 -24.97 15.72 6.26
CA ALA A 49 -24.42 14.84 7.30
C ALA A 49 -23.89 13.52 6.72
N ALA A 50 -24.67 12.91 5.82
CA ALA A 50 -24.29 11.66 5.16
C ALA A 50 -23.07 11.83 4.24
N THR A 51 -22.93 12.98 3.58
CA THR A 51 -21.72 13.30 2.79
C THR A 51 -20.47 13.39 3.68
N PHE A 52 -20.54 14.09 4.82
CA PHE A 52 -19.40 14.19 5.75
C PHE A 52 -18.98 12.83 6.31
N THR A 53 -19.94 12.02 6.77
CA THR A 53 -19.67 10.66 7.27
C THR A 53 -19.06 9.76 6.21
N LYS A 54 -19.55 9.86 4.97
CA LYS A 54 -18.98 9.11 3.84
C LYS A 54 -17.54 9.53 3.55
N VAL A 55 -17.26 10.82 3.50
CA VAL A 55 -15.90 11.32 3.27
C VAL A 55 -14.96 10.84 4.37
N ASP A 56 -15.38 10.89 5.64
CA ASP A 56 -14.59 10.40 6.77
C ASP A 56 -14.32 8.89 6.68
N SER A 57 -15.34 8.10 6.32
CA SER A 57 -15.18 6.66 6.07
C SER A 57 -14.17 6.38 4.95
N VAL A 58 -14.28 7.07 3.81
CA VAL A 58 -13.35 6.90 2.68
C VAL A 58 -11.91 7.25 3.08
N ILE A 59 -11.71 8.30 3.89
CA ILE A 59 -10.39 8.68 4.42
C ILE A 59 -9.85 7.56 5.32
N HIS A 60 -10.68 7.05 6.23
CA HIS A 60 -10.29 5.99 7.16
C HIS A 60 -9.96 4.69 6.43
N GLU A 61 -10.81 4.27 5.48
CA GLU A 61 -10.61 3.11 4.63
C GLU A 61 -9.31 3.23 3.82
N THR A 62 -9.03 4.41 3.26
CA THR A 62 -7.78 4.68 2.53
C THR A 62 -6.55 4.54 3.43
N LYS A 63 -6.60 5.08 4.66
CA LYS A 63 -5.49 4.95 5.63
C LYS A 63 -5.26 3.50 6.03
N ASN A 64 -6.34 2.75 6.28
CA ASN A 64 -6.23 1.35 6.64
C ASN A 64 -5.62 0.51 5.49
N LEU A 65 -6.07 0.75 4.26
CA LEU A 65 -5.50 0.12 3.07
C LEU A 65 -4.00 0.43 2.90
N MET A 66 -3.60 1.70 3.10
CA MET A 66 -2.20 2.10 3.06
C MET A 66 -1.36 1.42 4.14
N SER A 67 -1.90 1.23 5.34
CA SER A 67 -1.23 0.51 6.43
C SER A 67 -0.96 -0.96 6.08
N VAL A 68 -1.96 -1.65 5.54
CA VAL A 68 -1.82 -3.05 5.09
C VAL A 68 -0.83 -3.16 3.93
N ILE A 69 -0.91 -2.26 2.94
CA ILE A 69 0.05 -2.25 1.83
C ILE A 69 1.49 -2.02 2.34
N SER A 70 1.67 -1.12 3.29
CA SER A 70 2.98 -0.84 3.88
C SER A 70 3.56 -2.07 4.56
N LYS A 71 2.74 -2.86 5.27
CA LYS A 71 3.15 -4.14 5.86
C LYS A 71 3.54 -5.15 4.79
N VAL A 72 2.70 -5.36 3.76
CA VAL A 72 2.99 -6.28 2.64
C VAL A 72 4.33 -5.94 1.98
N VAL A 73 4.56 -4.65 1.70
CA VAL A 73 5.79 -4.15 1.09
C VAL A 73 7.00 -4.37 2.00
N THR A 74 6.87 -4.05 3.29
CA THR A 74 7.94 -4.22 4.26
C THR A 74 8.31 -5.70 4.43
N THR A 75 7.32 -6.59 4.55
CA THR A 75 7.54 -8.04 4.64
C THR A 75 8.18 -8.59 3.37
N CYS A 76 7.77 -8.13 2.18
CA CYS A 76 8.44 -8.48 0.91
C CYS A 76 9.91 -8.06 0.92
N PHE A 77 10.21 -6.84 1.38
CA PHE A 77 11.57 -6.32 1.45
C PHE A 77 12.44 -7.13 2.43
N VAL A 78 11.91 -7.46 3.60
CA VAL A 78 12.61 -8.33 4.57
C VAL A 78 12.87 -9.71 3.97
N CYS A 79 11.88 -10.33 3.31
CA CYS A 79 12.09 -11.61 2.64
C CYS A 79 13.11 -11.51 1.50
N ALA A 80 13.07 -10.43 0.71
CA ALA A 80 13.98 -10.23 -0.41
C ALA A 80 15.42 -10.10 0.08
N THR A 81 15.65 -9.30 1.13
CA THR A 81 16.98 -9.11 1.74
C THR A 81 17.46 -10.34 2.49
N LYS A 82 16.57 -11.12 3.11
CA LYS A 82 16.92 -12.34 3.86
C LYS A 82 17.26 -13.53 2.97
N PHE A 83 16.61 -13.65 1.81
CA PHE A 83 16.76 -14.78 0.90
C PHE A 83 17.47 -14.40 -0.41
N ASP A 84 18.03 -13.19 -0.50
CA ASP A 84 18.64 -12.60 -1.70
C ASP A 84 17.75 -12.71 -2.96
N LEU A 85 16.43 -12.64 -2.76
CA LEU A 85 15.45 -12.81 -3.82
C LEU A 85 15.30 -11.53 -4.62
N LEU A 86 15.65 -11.59 -5.90
CA LEU A 86 15.47 -10.49 -6.82
C LEU A 86 13.98 -10.42 -7.23
N MET A 87 13.26 -9.41 -6.74
CA MET A 87 11.89 -9.17 -7.22
C MET A 87 11.93 -8.94 -8.74
N PRO A 88 11.18 -9.72 -9.55
CA PRO A 88 11.28 -9.73 -11.02
C PRO A 88 10.72 -8.47 -11.72
N ALA A 89 10.56 -7.37 -10.99
CA ALA A 89 10.31 -6.06 -11.56
C ALA A 89 11.26 -5.09 -10.88
N ARG A 90 11.94 -4.23 -11.66
CA ARG A 90 12.66 -3.03 -11.22
C ARG A 90 11.71 -2.10 -10.44
N VAL A 91 11.34 -2.48 -9.23
CA VAL A 91 10.98 -1.54 -8.19
C VAL A 91 12.33 -1.21 -7.59
N THR A 92 13.01 -0.22 -8.15
CA THR A 92 14.08 0.46 -7.42
C THR A 92 13.43 0.93 -6.13
N TRP A 93 13.60 0.17 -5.06
CA TRP A 93 13.31 0.59 -3.71
C TRP A 93 14.30 1.71 -3.41
N ARG A 94 14.04 2.90 -3.94
CA ARG A 94 14.52 4.12 -3.29
C ARG A 94 13.79 4.10 -1.97
N ALA A 95 14.45 3.52 -0.97
CA ALA A 95 14.12 3.68 0.43
C ALA A 95 14.23 5.18 0.72
N GLN A 96 13.21 5.94 0.32
CA GLN A 96 13.00 7.27 0.85
C GLN A 96 12.35 7.04 2.21
N GLN A 97 13.19 6.68 3.17
CA GLN A 97 12.93 7.00 4.56
C GLN A 97 12.78 8.53 4.57
N THR A 98 11.54 9.02 4.48
CA THR A 98 11.26 10.38 4.90
C THR A 98 11.15 10.33 6.42
N PRO A 99 12.14 10.82 7.19
CA PRO A 99 11.80 11.36 8.48
C PRO A 99 10.79 12.49 8.22
N VAL A 100 9.65 12.42 8.90
CA VAL A 100 8.63 13.47 8.95
C VAL A 100 9.17 14.67 9.74
N THR A 101 10.24 15.29 9.25
CA THR A 101 10.81 16.52 9.81
C THR A 101 11.57 17.25 8.70
N SER A 102 10.85 18.02 7.88
CA SER A 102 11.22 19.40 7.54
C SER A 102 10.21 19.96 6.54
N LEU A 103 9.24 20.70 7.08
CA LEU A 103 8.70 21.87 6.39
C LEU A 103 9.87 22.84 6.20
N ALA A 104 10.47 22.88 5.01
CA ALA A 104 11.10 24.08 4.45
C ALA A 104 11.84 23.69 3.17
N SER A 105 11.83 24.61 2.20
CA SER A 105 12.79 24.67 1.09
C SER A 105 12.44 23.87 -0.17
N ARG A 106 11.36 24.25 -0.87
CA ARG A 106 11.43 24.54 -2.32
C ARG A 106 10.09 25.04 -2.89
N CYS A 107 9.65 26.17 -2.35
CA CYS A 107 9.07 27.22 -3.21
C CYS A 107 10.19 28.26 -3.44
N ARG A 108 10.26 28.78 -4.68
CA ARG A 108 11.33 29.60 -5.30
C ARG A 108 12.42 28.75 -5.94
N THR A 109 12.63 28.75 -7.26
CA THR A 109 12.31 29.76 -8.30
C THR A 109 12.54 29.12 -9.69
N LEU A 110 11.55 29.17 -10.58
CA LEU A 110 11.78 29.49 -12.02
C LEU A 110 12.45 30.89 -12.07
N PRO A 111 13.31 31.27 -13.04
CA PRO A 111 13.22 31.06 -14.49
C PRO A 111 14.61 30.66 -15.09
N ARG A 112 14.91 30.56 -16.39
CA ARG A 112 14.30 30.94 -17.67
C ARG A 112 14.90 30.03 -18.74
#